data_AF-A0AAW0AKP3-F1
#
_entry.id   AF-A0AAW0AKP3-F1
#
_cell.length_a   1.000
_cell.length_b   1.000
_cell.length_c   1.000
_cell.angle_alpha   90.00
_cell.angle_beta   90.00
_cell.angle_gamma   90.00
#
_symmetry.space_group_name_H-M   'P 1'
#
loop_
_entity.id
_entity.type
_entity.pdbx_description
1 polymer ?
#
loop_
_entity_poly.entity_id
_entity_poly.type
_entity_poly.pdbx_seq_one_letter_code
_entity_poly.pdbx_strand_id
1 'polypeptide(L)'
;MFCHHPRNGEVPPTQLTQFSGSKSAYPVYLTLGNLPKSLRRKPSENACILLGYLSPLMQAGKDGMLVTGGDGNLRKVYPILASYAADYPEQCLVGCAKYGTCPKCQRSAADLEKPSPGDLRSPDWTLGIIADAENFSAESENKFHDYCVHKPFWAGFPLTNIDYSLTPDVLHQMYQGVFKHLVGWCQSVLTPDELDARILGRVPRKGIEACRALLDFIYLAQYTTHDDGTLAAMEAALHC
;
A
#
# COMPACT_ATOMS: atom_id res chain seq x y z
N MET A 1 -5.37 -8.89 -8.24
CA MET A 1 -5.15 -7.43 -8.20
C MET A 1 -3.95 -7.19 -9.10
N PHE A 2 -4.19 -6.77 -10.34
CA PHE A 2 -3.12 -6.62 -11.33
C PHE A 2 -2.39 -5.31 -11.06
N CYS A 3 -1.15 -5.40 -10.58
CA CYS A 3 -0.20 -4.29 -10.58
C CYS A 3 0.28 -4.08 -12.03
N HIS A 4 -0.38 -3.21 -12.78
CA HIS A 4 0.26 -2.56 -13.92
C HIS A 4 1.32 -1.61 -13.36
N HIS A 5 2.60 -1.93 -13.57
CA HIS A 5 3.70 -0.98 -13.39
C HIS A 5 3.45 0.25 -14.30
N PRO A 6 3.24 1.46 -13.76
CA PRO A 6 3.27 2.66 -14.56
C PRO A 6 4.72 3.01 -14.83
N ARG A 7 5.06 3.24 -16.10
CA ARG A 7 6.39 3.61 -16.58
C ARG A 7 6.93 4.96 -16.04
N ASN A 8 6.17 5.68 -15.21
CA ASN A 8 6.48 7.05 -14.81
C ASN A 8 6.43 7.29 -13.28
N GLY A 9 6.36 6.25 -12.44
CA GLY A 9 6.35 6.41 -10.97
C GLY A 9 5.10 7.10 -10.37
N GLU A 10 4.16 7.56 -11.20
CA GLU A 10 2.87 8.08 -10.76
C GLU A 10 1.90 6.95 -10.39
N VAL A 11 1.21 7.08 -9.25
CA VAL A 11 0.08 6.20 -8.90
C VAL A 11 -0.96 6.30 -10.03
N PRO A 12 -1.43 5.20 -10.62
CA PRO A 12 -2.35 5.28 -11.75
C PRO A 12 -3.70 5.87 -11.30
N PRO A 13 -4.23 6.89 -12.00
CA PRO A 13 -5.49 7.51 -11.63
C PRO A 13 -6.65 6.52 -11.83
N THR A 14 -7.66 6.59 -10.97
CA THR A 14 -8.85 5.74 -11.09
C THR A 14 -9.68 6.21 -12.29
N GLN A 15 -9.95 5.29 -13.23
CA GLN A 15 -10.84 5.55 -14.36
C GLN A 15 -12.29 5.62 -13.85
N LEU A 16 -12.92 6.80 -13.93
CA LEU A 16 -14.24 7.03 -13.34
C LEU A 16 -15.40 6.64 -14.25
N THR A 17 -15.20 6.65 -15.58
CA THR A 17 -16.23 6.25 -16.56
C THR A 17 -15.59 5.62 -17.80
N GLN A 18 -16.16 4.50 -18.29
CA GLN A 18 -15.74 3.86 -19.55
C GLN A 18 -16.52 4.39 -20.77
N PHE A 19 -17.70 4.99 -20.58
CA PHE A 19 -18.65 5.29 -21.66
C PHE A 19 -18.89 6.80 -21.93
N SER A 20 -18.26 7.71 -21.19
CA SER A 20 -18.41 9.16 -21.41
C SER A 20 -17.11 9.93 -21.17
N GLY A 21 -16.20 9.88 -22.16
CA GLY A 21 -15.10 10.84 -22.27
C GLY A 21 -13.85 10.56 -21.42
N SER A 22 -13.59 9.29 -21.05
CA SER A 22 -12.29 8.81 -20.53
C SER A 22 -11.64 9.72 -19.47
N LYS A 23 -12.40 10.14 -18.47
CA LYS A 23 -11.87 10.98 -17.38
C LYS A 23 -11.28 10.10 -16.27
N SER A 24 -10.01 10.35 -15.95
CA SER A 24 -9.30 9.74 -14.84
C SER A 24 -9.09 10.76 -13.73
N ALA A 25 -9.24 10.35 -12.48
CA ALA A 25 -9.02 11.23 -11.33
C ALA A 25 -8.47 10.46 -10.12
N TYR A 26 -8.11 11.20 -9.08
CA TYR A 26 -7.64 10.66 -7.80
C TYR A 26 -8.70 10.88 -6.72
N PRO A 27 -9.81 10.12 -6.72
CA PRO A 27 -10.87 10.31 -5.74
C PRO A 27 -10.38 9.89 -4.36
N VAL A 28 -10.64 10.74 -3.37
CA VAL A 28 -10.40 10.44 -1.97
C VAL A 28 -11.73 10.20 -1.30
N TYR A 29 -11.85 9.03 -0.70
CA TYR A 29 -13.05 8.60 0.00
C TYR A 29 -12.80 8.59 1.51
N LEU A 30 -13.76 9.10 2.29
CA LEU A 30 -13.79 8.97 3.75
C LEU A 30 -14.67 7.79 4.13
N THR A 31 -14.17 6.95 5.03
CA THR A 31 -14.98 5.94 5.73
C THR A 31 -14.64 5.97 7.21
N LEU A 32 -15.60 5.63 8.08
CA LEU A 32 -15.32 5.39 9.49
C LEU A 32 -14.77 3.96 9.65
N GLY A 33 -13.56 3.84 10.21
CA GLY A 33 -12.84 2.57 10.30
C GLY A 33 -13.54 1.50 11.15
N ASN A 34 -14.41 1.92 12.08
CA ASN A 34 -15.21 1.04 12.93
C ASN A 34 -16.46 0.46 12.23
N LEU A 35 -16.75 0.83 10.98
CA LEU A 35 -17.86 0.27 10.23
C LEU A 35 -17.48 -1.06 9.54
N PRO A 36 -18.33 -2.10 9.66
CA PRO A 36 -18.18 -3.36 8.93
C PRO A 36 -17.92 -3.14 7.44
N LYS A 37 -17.01 -3.94 6.86
CA LYS A 37 -16.68 -3.89 5.42
C LYS A 37 -17.93 -4.07 4.54
N SER A 38 -18.90 -4.87 4.98
CA SER A 38 -20.18 -5.08 4.29
C SER A 38 -21.03 -3.82 4.18
N LEU A 39 -20.97 -2.92 5.17
CA LEU A 39 -21.66 -1.62 5.11
C LEU A 39 -20.87 -0.62 4.27
N ARG A 40 -19.54 -0.54 4.44
CA ARG A 40 -18.67 0.34 3.64
C ARG A 40 -18.74 0.08 2.14
N ARG A 41 -19.07 -1.15 1.73
CA ARG A 41 -19.19 -1.57 0.33
C ARG A 41 -20.57 -1.33 -0.29
N LYS A 42 -21.59 -0.96 0.49
CA LYS A 42 -22.93 -0.70 -0.02
C LYS A 42 -23.09 0.79 -0.30
N PRO A 43 -23.22 1.22 -1.57
CA PRO A 43 -23.40 2.63 -1.90
C PRO A 43 -24.63 3.25 -1.23
N SER A 44 -25.68 2.46 -1.01
CA SER A 44 -26.93 2.88 -0.34
C SER A 44 -26.77 3.26 1.13
N GLU A 45 -25.72 2.80 1.80
CA GLU A 45 -25.51 3.03 3.24
C GLU A 45 -24.76 4.33 3.54
N ASN A 46 -24.25 5.02 2.51
CA ASN A 46 -23.47 6.26 2.62
C ASN A 46 -22.26 6.16 3.59
N ALA A 47 -21.79 4.94 3.88
CA ALA A 47 -20.66 4.66 4.77
C ALA A 47 -19.29 5.00 4.15
N CYS A 48 -19.28 5.32 2.86
CA CYS A 48 -18.13 5.77 2.08
C CYS A 48 -18.51 7.05 1.33
N ILE A 49 -17.89 8.17 1.70
CA ILE A 49 -18.22 9.49 1.19
C ILE A 49 -17.07 9.97 0.31
N LEU A 50 -17.36 10.36 -0.94
CA LEU A 50 -16.37 11.03 -1.78
C LEU A 50 -16.09 12.42 -1.20
N LEU A 51 -14.88 12.62 -0.66
CA LEU A 51 -14.44 13.92 -0.14
C LEU A 51 -14.03 14.88 -1.26
N GLY A 52 -13.54 14.35 -2.38
CA GLY A 52 -13.07 15.13 -3.51
C GLY A 52 -11.95 14.43 -4.24
N TYR A 53 -11.20 15.21 -5.02
CA TYR A 53 -10.01 14.72 -5.72
C TYR A 53 -8.75 15.23 -5.01
N LEU A 54 -7.63 14.53 -5.18
CA LEU A 54 -6.37 14.82 -4.49
C LEU A 54 -5.93 16.30 -4.62
N SER A 55 -6.05 16.91 -5.81
CA SER A 55 -5.66 18.30 -6.03
C SER A 55 -6.56 19.32 -5.28
N PRO A 56 -7.91 19.21 -5.33
CA PRO A 56 -8.81 19.98 -4.44
C PRO A 56 -8.51 19.85 -2.95
N LEU A 57 -7.99 18.71 -2.48
CA LEU A 57 -7.74 18.49 -1.05
C LEU A 57 -6.55 19.25 -0.51
N MET A 58 -5.55 19.56 -1.33
CA MET A 58 -4.46 20.45 -0.92
C MET A 58 -4.99 21.84 -0.57
N GLN A 59 -5.93 22.36 -1.38
CA GLN A 59 -6.57 23.64 -1.13
C GLN A 59 -7.50 23.55 0.09
N ALA A 60 -8.30 22.49 0.20
CA ALA A 60 -9.17 22.27 1.35
C ALA A 60 -8.38 22.13 2.66
N GLY A 61 -7.19 21.54 2.64
CA GLY A 61 -6.31 21.49 3.81
C GLY A 61 -5.78 22.86 4.23
N LYS A 62 -5.66 23.81 3.30
CA LYS A 62 -5.18 25.19 3.56
C LYS A 62 -6.32 26.10 3.98
N ASP A 63 -7.41 26.10 3.23
CA ASP A 63 -8.52 27.04 3.38
C ASP A 63 -9.62 26.52 4.32
N GLY A 64 -9.66 25.20 4.50
CA GLY A 64 -10.75 24.47 5.13
C GLY A 64 -11.91 24.23 4.15
N MET A 65 -12.71 23.21 4.44
CA MET A 65 -13.97 22.92 3.73
C MET A 65 -15.11 22.70 4.72
N LEU A 66 -16.33 23.04 4.32
CA LEU A 66 -17.51 22.72 5.11
C LEU A 66 -17.88 21.24 4.93
N VAL A 67 -18.03 20.54 6.04
CA VAL A 67 -18.43 19.13 6.09
C VAL A 67 -19.62 18.99 7.02
N THR A 68 -20.68 18.33 6.56
CA THR A 68 -21.82 17.96 7.40
C THR A 68 -21.41 16.78 8.28
N GLY A 69 -21.45 16.97 9.59
CA GLY A 69 -21.19 15.90 10.57
C GLY A 69 -22.34 14.89 10.64
N GLY A 70 -22.10 13.75 11.29
CA GLY A 70 -23.14 12.73 11.50
C GLY A 70 -24.32 13.18 12.36
N ASP A 71 -24.19 14.30 13.07
CA ASP A 71 -25.25 14.98 13.82
C ASP A 71 -26.01 16.03 12.99
N GLY A 72 -25.74 16.13 11.68
CA GLY A 72 -26.35 17.09 10.77
C GLY A 72 -25.76 18.51 10.82
N ASN A 73 -24.83 18.79 11.73
CA ASN A 73 -24.23 20.12 11.87
C ASN A 73 -23.07 20.33 10.88
N LEU A 74 -23.04 21.51 10.24
CA LEU A 74 -21.94 21.93 9.38
C LEU A 74 -20.72 22.34 10.21
N ARG A 75 -19.55 21.81 9.86
CA ARG A 75 -18.27 22.14 10.49
C ARG A 75 -17.24 22.51 9.44
N LYS A 76 -16.44 23.54 9.72
CA LYS A 76 -15.26 23.84 8.92
C LYS A 76 -14.13 22.88 9.32
N VAL A 77 -13.72 22.04 8.38
CA VAL A 77 -12.72 20.99 8.57
C VAL A 77 -11.52 21.25 7.68
N TYR A 78 -10.32 20.96 8.17
CA TYR A 78 -9.06 21.07 7.45
C TYR A 78 -8.49 19.66 7.26
N PRO A 79 -8.69 19.03 6.10
CA PRO A 79 -8.19 17.68 5.85
C PRO A 79 -6.67 17.63 5.93
N ILE A 80 -6.15 16.62 6.64
CA ILE A 80 -4.72 16.31 6.71
C ILE A 80 -4.51 14.84 6.34
N LEU A 81 -3.37 14.52 5.70
CA LEU A 81 -2.98 13.13 5.46
C LEU A 81 -2.41 12.54 6.76
N ALA A 82 -3.27 11.91 7.56
CA ALA A 82 -2.88 11.36 8.86
C ALA A 82 -2.21 9.97 8.79
N SER A 83 -2.60 9.15 7.81
CA SER A 83 -2.16 7.75 7.72
C SER A 83 -2.17 7.27 6.27
N TYR A 84 -1.15 6.50 5.90
CA TYR A 84 -0.99 5.88 4.60
C TYR A 84 -0.55 4.42 4.79
N ALA A 85 -1.49 3.50 4.57
CA ALA A 85 -1.27 2.06 4.71
C ALA A 85 -0.98 1.46 3.35
N ALA A 86 0.23 0.93 3.20
CA ALA A 86 0.79 0.42 1.96
C ALA A 86 1.73 -0.74 2.25
N ASP A 87 1.97 -1.58 1.25
CA ASP A 87 3.01 -2.60 1.33
C ASP A 87 4.42 -1.98 1.23
N TYR A 88 5.48 -2.76 1.49
CA TYR A 88 6.84 -2.22 1.48
C TYR A 88 7.26 -1.53 0.16
N PRO A 89 7.07 -2.13 -1.03
CA PRO A 89 7.34 -1.46 -2.29
C PRO A 89 6.62 -0.11 -2.43
N GLU A 90 5.34 -0.05 -2.09
CA GLU A 90 4.54 1.17 -2.19
C GLU A 90 4.92 2.21 -1.12
N GLN A 91 5.29 1.78 0.10
CA GLN A 91 5.87 2.69 1.11
C GLN A 91 7.18 3.32 0.62
N CYS A 92 8.05 2.55 -0.03
CA CYS A 92 9.27 3.07 -0.63
C CYS A 92 8.96 4.10 -1.73
N LEU A 93 8.00 3.80 -2.60
CA LEU A 93 7.58 4.71 -3.66
C LEU A 93 7.05 6.03 -3.07
N VAL A 94 6.12 5.95 -2.12
CA VAL A 94 5.43 7.10 -1.54
C VAL A 94 6.34 7.92 -0.63
N GLY A 95 7.22 7.27 0.13
CA GLY A 95 8.22 7.94 0.96
C GLY A 95 9.45 8.45 0.18
N CYS A 96 9.47 8.29 -1.15
CA CYS A 96 10.62 8.59 -2.00
C CYS A 96 11.92 7.94 -1.46
N ALA A 97 11.81 6.67 -1.05
CA ALA A 97 12.91 5.87 -0.55
C ALA A 97 13.29 4.80 -1.58
N LYS A 98 14.58 4.50 -1.66
CA LYS A 98 15.07 3.43 -2.52
C LYS A 98 14.59 2.09 -1.97
N TYR A 99 14.18 1.19 -2.86
CA TYR A 99 13.85 -0.17 -2.48
C TYR A 99 15.05 -0.83 -1.75
N GLY A 100 14.79 -1.50 -0.62
CA GLY A 100 15.82 -2.09 0.23
C GLY A 100 16.38 -1.14 1.31
N THR A 101 15.91 0.12 1.40
CA THR A 101 16.21 1.02 2.52
C THR A 101 15.01 1.21 3.44
N CYS A 102 15.22 1.86 4.58
CA CYS A 102 14.11 2.24 5.45
C CYS A 102 13.32 3.41 4.81
N PRO A 103 11.98 3.34 4.71
CA PRO A 103 11.17 4.45 4.22
C PRO A 103 10.92 5.53 5.29
N LYS A 104 11.32 5.29 6.54
CA LYS A 104 11.09 6.21 7.68
C LYS A 104 12.35 6.87 8.23
N CYS A 105 13.51 6.26 8.05
CA CYS A 105 14.78 6.77 8.57
C CYS A 105 15.81 6.92 7.46
N GLN A 106 16.83 7.73 7.71
CA GLN A 106 17.87 8.09 6.76
C GLN A 106 18.96 7.02 6.62
N ARG A 107 18.74 5.82 7.16
CA ARG A 107 19.76 4.76 7.15
C ARG A 107 19.96 4.17 5.77
N SER A 108 21.23 3.88 5.50
CA SER A 108 21.61 3.05 4.37
C SER A 108 21.10 1.62 4.56
N ALA A 109 21.00 0.88 3.45
CA ALA A 109 20.65 -0.54 3.49
C ALA A 109 21.63 -1.36 4.36
N ALA A 110 22.91 -0.98 4.36
CA ALA A 110 23.95 -1.66 5.14
C ALA A 110 23.82 -1.42 6.65
N ASP A 111 23.11 -0.37 7.06
CA ASP A 111 22.98 0.02 8.47
C ASP A 111 21.66 -0.40 9.11
N LEU A 112 20.79 -1.10 8.37
CA LEU A 112 19.47 -1.51 8.87
C LEU A 112 19.56 -2.50 10.04
N GLU A 113 20.63 -3.27 10.14
CA GLU A 113 20.87 -4.23 11.23
C GLU A 113 21.33 -3.58 12.54
N LYS A 114 21.73 -2.29 12.53
CA LYS A 114 22.26 -1.63 13.72
C LYS A 114 21.16 -1.47 14.78
N PRO A 115 21.42 -1.82 16.05
CA PRO A 115 20.41 -1.86 17.11
C PRO A 115 19.96 -0.47 17.60
N SER A 116 20.74 0.58 17.31
CA SER A 116 20.31 1.95 17.59
C SER A 116 19.17 2.37 16.66
N PRO A 117 18.33 3.34 17.03
CA PRO A 117 17.44 3.99 16.09
C PRO A 117 18.23 4.79 15.04
N GLY A 118 17.70 4.89 13.82
CA GLY A 118 18.23 5.80 12.80
C GLY A 118 17.55 7.16 12.86
N ASP A 119 18.22 8.19 12.33
CA ASP A 119 17.62 9.51 12.23
C ASP A 119 16.38 9.48 11.33
N LEU A 120 15.29 10.06 11.81
CA LEU A 120 14.03 10.08 11.07
C LEU A 120 14.15 10.96 9.83
N ARG A 121 13.46 10.54 8.77
CA ARG A 121 13.26 11.39 7.58
C ARG A 121 12.28 12.51 7.90
N SER A 122 12.37 13.57 7.12
CA SER A 122 11.35 14.61 7.06
C SER A 122 10.99 14.93 5.62
N PRO A 123 9.82 15.54 5.38
CA PRO A 123 9.44 16.04 4.07
C PRO A 123 10.48 16.99 3.49
N ASP A 124 10.98 17.93 4.31
CA ASP A 124 11.98 18.92 3.88
C ASP A 124 13.31 18.26 3.49
N TRP A 125 13.75 17.27 4.27
CA TRP A 125 14.96 16.51 3.95
C TRP A 125 14.79 15.76 2.62
N THR A 126 13.67 15.05 2.45
CA THR A 126 13.39 14.28 1.23
C THR A 126 13.30 15.20 0.00
N LEU A 127 12.62 16.34 0.13
CA LEU A 127 12.51 17.34 -0.95
C LEU A 127 13.86 18.00 -1.27
N GLY A 128 14.71 18.22 -0.26
CA GLY A 128 16.08 18.71 -0.46
C GLY A 128 16.92 17.73 -1.29
N ILE A 129 16.88 16.44 -0.96
CA ILE A 129 17.60 15.40 -1.74
C ILE A 129 17.09 15.32 -3.19
N ILE A 130 15.77 15.46 -3.41
CA ILE A 130 15.20 15.49 -4.76
C ILE A 130 15.70 16.73 -5.53
N ALA A 131 15.69 17.90 -4.91
CA ALA A 131 16.18 19.14 -5.54
C ALA A 131 17.67 19.06 -5.88
N ASP A 132 18.49 18.51 -4.98
CA ASP A 132 19.92 18.30 -5.22
C ASP A 132 20.17 17.35 -6.39
N ALA A 133 19.39 16.27 -6.48
CA ALA A 133 19.47 15.31 -7.58
C ALA A 133 19.03 15.90 -8.93
N GLU A 134 17.98 16.72 -8.95
CA GLU A 134 17.53 17.44 -10.14
C GLU A 134 18.62 18.38 -10.66
N ASN A 135 19.27 19.14 -9.77
CA ASN A 135 20.38 20.03 -10.12
C ASN A 135 21.59 19.26 -10.67
N PHE A 136 21.94 18.11 -10.09
CA PHE A 136 23.03 17.27 -10.58
C PHE A 136 22.73 16.62 -11.94
N SER A 137 21.47 16.23 -12.18
CA SER A 137 21.04 15.64 -13.44
C SER A 137 21.08 16.63 -14.61
N ALA A 138 20.85 17.92 -14.35
CA ALA A 138 20.91 18.97 -15.36
C ALA A 138 22.33 19.18 -15.94
N GLU A 139 23.37 18.73 -15.22
CA GLU A 139 24.78 18.82 -15.65
C GLU A 139 25.28 17.56 -16.39
N SER A 140 24.49 16.47 -16.45
CA SER A 140 24.91 15.22 -17.10
C SER A 140 23.87 14.70 -18.11
N GLU A 141 24.23 14.67 -19.40
CA GLU A 141 23.38 14.20 -20.52
C GLU A 141 23.03 12.69 -20.50
N ASN A 142 23.18 11.99 -19.36
CA ASN A 142 23.03 10.54 -19.30
C ASN A 142 21.68 10.11 -18.72
N LYS A 143 20.77 9.66 -19.59
CA LYS A 143 19.78 8.54 -19.52
C LYS A 143 19.13 8.11 -18.18
N PHE A 144 19.28 8.83 -17.08
CA PHE A 144 18.78 8.49 -15.74
C PHE A 144 17.39 9.08 -15.44
N HIS A 145 16.74 9.69 -16.43
CA HIS A 145 15.42 10.29 -16.27
C HIS A 145 14.30 9.29 -15.95
N ASP A 146 14.49 7.98 -16.19
CA ASP A 146 13.43 6.98 -16.08
C ASP A 146 13.14 6.51 -14.64
N TYR A 147 13.98 6.89 -13.65
CA TYR A 147 13.86 6.45 -12.26
C TYR A 147 13.83 7.60 -11.24
N CYS A 148 13.80 8.86 -11.69
CA CYS A 148 13.62 9.98 -10.77
C CYS A 148 12.16 10.02 -10.31
N VAL A 149 11.95 10.01 -8.99
CA VAL A 149 10.63 10.30 -8.42
C VAL A 149 10.30 11.76 -8.75
N HIS A 150 9.51 11.96 -9.80
CA HIS A 150 8.92 13.25 -10.09
C HIS A 150 8.07 13.68 -8.89
N LYS A 151 8.33 14.90 -8.41
CA LYS A 151 7.65 15.63 -7.31
C LYS A 151 6.55 14.81 -6.58
N PRO A 152 6.78 14.36 -5.34
CA PRO A 152 5.82 13.50 -4.65
C PRO A 152 4.47 14.18 -4.43
N PHE A 153 3.37 13.41 -4.44
CA PHE A 153 2.01 13.96 -4.34
C PHE A 153 1.75 14.74 -3.05
N TRP A 154 2.45 14.38 -1.96
CA TRP A 154 2.32 15.03 -0.66
C TRP A 154 3.10 16.36 -0.60
N ALA A 155 3.91 16.69 -1.62
CA ALA A 155 4.64 17.95 -1.69
C ALA A 155 3.66 19.13 -1.73
N GLY A 156 3.60 19.90 -0.63
CA GLY A 156 2.72 21.06 -0.49
C GLY A 156 1.39 20.79 0.20
N PHE A 157 1.16 19.57 0.70
CA PHE A 157 0.06 19.32 1.63
C PHE A 157 0.36 20.04 2.97
N PRO A 158 -0.59 20.82 3.50
CA PRO A 158 -0.40 21.50 4.77
C PRO A 158 -0.39 20.49 5.93
N LEU A 159 0.47 20.75 6.93
CA LEU A 159 0.56 19.96 8.17
C LEU A 159 0.73 18.44 7.94
N THR A 160 1.26 18.05 6.78
CA THR A 160 1.42 16.65 6.39
C THR A 160 2.89 16.28 6.49
N ASN A 161 3.16 15.16 7.15
CA ASN A 161 4.48 14.55 7.17
C ASN A 161 4.34 13.09 6.75
N ILE A 162 4.74 12.80 5.51
CA ILE A 162 4.56 11.47 4.94
C ILE A 162 5.28 10.39 5.75
N ASP A 163 6.47 10.69 6.29
CA ASP A 163 7.31 9.74 7.00
C ASP A 163 6.62 9.24 8.30
N TYR A 164 5.83 10.11 8.94
CA TYR A 164 4.98 9.74 10.07
C TYR A 164 3.66 9.08 9.65
N SER A 165 3.09 9.51 8.52
CA SER A 165 1.82 8.96 8.03
C SER A 165 1.96 7.53 7.51
N LEU A 166 3.15 7.09 7.05
CA LEU A 166 3.38 5.70 6.65
C LEU A 166 3.15 4.75 7.84
N THR A 167 2.13 3.89 7.76
CA THR A 167 1.90 2.88 8.80
C THR A 167 2.80 1.66 8.60
N PRO A 168 3.31 1.01 9.65
CA PRO A 168 4.07 -0.22 9.51
C PRO A 168 3.29 -1.30 8.75
N ASP A 169 3.95 -2.00 7.81
CA ASP A 169 3.36 -3.17 7.16
C ASP A 169 3.57 -4.40 8.05
N VAL A 170 2.72 -4.51 9.07
CA VAL A 170 2.83 -5.58 10.08
C VAL A 170 2.70 -6.95 9.44
N LEU A 171 1.87 -7.10 8.39
CA LEU A 171 1.62 -8.40 7.78
C LEU A 171 2.83 -8.86 6.96
N HIS A 172 3.27 -8.08 5.97
CA HIS A 172 4.31 -8.55 5.05
C HIS A 172 5.73 -8.28 5.56
N GLN A 173 5.96 -7.30 6.44
CA GLN A 173 7.30 -7.06 6.98
C GLN A 173 7.53 -7.82 8.28
N MET A 174 6.62 -7.70 9.26
CA MET A 174 6.84 -8.28 10.59
C MET A 174 6.54 -9.77 10.60
N TYR A 175 5.30 -10.17 10.27
CA TYR A 175 4.92 -11.58 10.34
C TYR A 175 5.66 -12.41 9.29
N GLN A 176 5.56 -12.08 8.01
CA GLN A 176 6.24 -12.87 6.97
C GLN A 176 7.77 -12.87 7.15
N GLY A 177 8.36 -11.75 7.61
CA GLY A 177 9.79 -11.67 7.93
C GLY A 177 10.20 -12.65 9.04
N VAL A 178 9.51 -12.61 10.19
CA VAL A 178 9.81 -13.50 11.32
C VAL A 178 9.53 -14.97 10.97
N PHE A 179 8.40 -15.26 10.33
CA PHE A 179 8.06 -16.63 9.92
C PHE A 179 9.09 -17.22 8.97
N LYS A 180 9.60 -16.44 8.01
CA LYS A 180 10.65 -16.90 7.09
C LYS A 180 11.90 -17.36 7.83
N HIS A 181 12.37 -16.59 8.80
CA HIS A 181 13.55 -16.96 9.60
C HIS A 181 13.27 -18.16 10.51
N LEU A 182 12.10 -18.21 11.14
CA LEU A 182 11.69 -19.32 11.97
C LEU A 182 11.66 -20.64 11.19
N VAL A 183 11.07 -20.64 9.99
CA VAL A 183 11.07 -21.80 9.10
C VAL A 183 12.50 -22.19 8.73
N GLY A 184 13.35 -21.22 8.39
CA GLY A 184 14.77 -21.48 8.10
C GLY A 184 15.51 -22.13 9.28
N TRP A 185 15.27 -21.70 10.51
CA TRP A 185 15.85 -22.34 11.71
C TRP A 185 15.28 -23.73 11.96
N CYS A 186 14.00 -23.96 11.71
CA CYS A 186 13.43 -25.31 11.80
C CYS A 186 14.08 -26.25 10.77
N GLN A 187 14.31 -25.77 9.54
CA GLN A 187 14.95 -26.52 8.47
C GLN A 187 16.45 -26.79 8.72
N SER A 188 17.12 -26.02 9.60
CA SER A 188 18.52 -26.31 9.96
C SER A 188 18.65 -27.39 11.04
N VAL A 189 17.56 -27.69 11.77
CA VAL A 189 17.54 -28.67 12.86
C VAL A 189 16.79 -29.95 12.47
N LEU A 190 15.81 -29.85 11.57
CA LEU A 190 14.95 -30.95 11.13
C LEU A 190 15.16 -31.26 9.64
N THR A 191 15.01 -32.52 9.27
CA THR A 191 14.88 -32.88 7.85
C THR A 191 13.56 -32.34 7.29
N PRO A 192 13.47 -32.09 5.96
CA PRO A 192 12.22 -31.66 5.35
C PRO A 192 11.03 -32.57 5.70
N ASP A 193 11.23 -33.89 5.65
CA ASP A 193 10.18 -34.88 5.94
C ASP A 193 9.67 -34.80 7.38
N GLU A 194 10.56 -34.60 8.36
CA GLU A 194 10.18 -34.46 9.77
C GLU A 194 9.48 -33.12 10.02
N LEU A 195 9.92 -32.05 9.39
CA LEU A 195 9.25 -30.75 9.49
C LEU A 195 7.81 -30.81 8.94
N ASP A 196 7.62 -31.43 7.77
CA ASP A 196 6.31 -31.63 7.16
C ASP A 196 5.40 -32.49 8.05
N ALA A 197 5.92 -33.60 8.59
CA ALA A 197 5.18 -34.46 9.50
C ALA A 197 4.71 -33.71 10.77
N ARG A 198 5.55 -32.81 11.30
CA ARG A 198 5.21 -31.99 12.48
C ARG A 198 4.17 -30.93 12.18
N ILE A 199 4.21 -30.30 11.00
CA ILE A 199 3.19 -29.34 10.57
C ILE A 199 1.85 -30.06 10.37
N LEU A 200 1.86 -31.17 9.64
CA LEU A 200 0.67 -31.99 9.38
C LEU A 200 0.06 -32.55 10.68
N GLY A 201 0.89 -32.95 11.64
CA GLY A 201 0.44 -33.48 12.92
C GLY A 201 -0.11 -32.44 13.91
N ARG A 202 0.10 -31.14 13.67
CA ARG A 202 -0.32 -30.05 14.57
C ARG A 202 -1.47 -29.20 14.04
N VAL A 203 -1.60 -29.08 12.73
CA VAL A 203 -2.71 -28.35 12.10
C VAL A 203 -3.90 -29.29 11.96
N PRO A 204 -5.11 -28.95 12.47
CA PRO A 204 -6.29 -29.77 12.25
C PRO A 204 -6.50 -30.01 10.75
N ARG A 205 -6.92 -31.22 10.37
CA ARG A 205 -7.16 -31.59 8.96
C ARG A 205 -8.00 -30.56 8.20
N LYS A 206 -9.08 -30.07 8.82
CA LYS A 206 -9.94 -29.00 8.26
C LYS A 206 -9.20 -27.69 8.00
N GLY A 207 -8.19 -27.36 8.81
CA GLY A 207 -7.33 -26.20 8.59
C GLY A 207 -6.41 -26.39 7.38
N ILE A 208 -5.89 -27.61 7.18
CA ILE A 208 -5.09 -27.95 5.99
C ILE A 208 -5.94 -27.88 4.73
N GLU A 209 -7.16 -28.45 4.77
CA GLU A 209 -8.14 -28.39 3.69
C GLU A 209 -8.49 -26.92 3.35
N ALA A 210 -8.77 -26.09 4.35
CA ALA A 210 -9.04 -24.66 4.15
C ALA A 210 -7.85 -23.87 3.58
N CYS A 211 -6.62 -24.14 4.02
CA CYS A 211 -5.43 -23.50 3.45
C CYS A 211 -5.22 -23.91 1.99
N ARG A 212 -5.45 -25.19 1.65
CA ARG A 212 -5.35 -25.70 0.29
C ARG A 212 -6.42 -25.07 -0.62
N ALA A 213 -7.67 -25.04 -0.17
CA ALA A 213 -8.78 -24.35 -0.84
C ALA A 213 -8.41 -22.91 -1.22
N LEU A 214 -7.85 -22.18 -0.27
CA LEU A 214 -7.45 -20.79 -0.44
C LEU A 214 -6.29 -20.64 -1.44
N LEU A 215 -5.27 -21.51 -1.35
CA LEU A 215 -4.13 -21.48 -2.28
C LEU A 215 -4.55 -21.81 -3.71
N ASP A 216 -5.38 -22.83 -3.89
CA ASP A 216 -5.93 -23.23 -5.20
C ASP A 216 -6.77 -22.09 -5.80
N PHE A 217 -7.64 -21.47 -5.00
CA PHE A 217 -8.40 -20.29 -5.44
C PHE A 217 -7.50 -19.12 -5.82
N ILE A 218 -6.51 -18.77 -4.99
CA ILE A 218 -5.58 -17.66 -5.28
C ILE A 218 -4.79 -17.94 -6.56
N TYR A 219 -4.32 -19.16 -6.75
CA TYR A 219 -3.60 -19.57 -7.96
C TYR A 219 -4.45 -19.40 -9.21
N LEU A 220 -5.69 -19.88 -9.19
CA LEU A 220 -6.64 -19.72 -10.30
C LEU A 220 -7.00 -18.25 -10.54
N ALA A 221 -7.22 -17.47 -9.47
CA ALA A 221 -7.56 -16.05 -9.55
C ALA A 221 -6.46 -15.19 -10.21
N GLN A 222 -5.21 -15.67 -10.25
CA GLN A 222 -4.09 -14.97 -10.88
C GLN A 222 -4.06 -15.12 -12.40
N TYR A 223 -4.93 -15.94 -13.00
CA TYR A 223 -4.99 -16.07 -14.45
C TYR A 223 -5.36 -14.73 -15.10
N THR A 224 -4.70 -14.43 -16.22
CA THR A 224 -4.85 -13.15 -16.95
C THR A 224 -6.23 -12.99 -17.57
N THR A 225 -6.92 -14.09 -17.85
CA THR A 225 -8.26 -14.17 -18.40
C THR A 225 -9.03 -15.31 -17.76
N HIS A 226 -10.33 -15.13 -17.59
CA HIS A 226 -11.22 -16.12 -16.99
C HIS A 226 -12.32 -16.51 -17.98
N ASP A 227 -12.62 -17.80 -18.04
CA ASP A 227 -13.76 -18.37 -18.75
C ASP A 227 -14.68 -19.10 -17.76
N ASP A 228 -15.80 -19.63 -18.24
CA ASP A 228 -16.76 -20.34 -17.39
C ASP A 228 -16.12 -21.54 -16.67
N GLY A 229 -15.09 -22.16 -17.28
CA GLY A 229 -14.34 -23.27 -16.69
C GLY A 229 -13.44 -22.82 -15.54
N THR A 230 -12.68 -21.74 -15.70
CA THR A 230 -11.80 -21.22 -14.64
C THR A 230 -12.62 -20.66 -13.48
N LEU A 231 -13.77 -20.04 -13.75
CA LEU A 231 -14.69 -19.57 -12.72
C LEU A 231 -15.30 -20.73 -11.92
N ALA A 232 -15.74 -21.79 -12.59
CA ALA A 232 -16.25 -23.00 -11.93
C ALA A 232 -15.16 -23.70 -11.09
N ALA A 233 -13.92 -23.73 -11.57
CA ALA A 233 -12.78 -24.27 -10.82
C ALA A 233 -12.47 -23.44 -9.57
N MET A 234 -12.57 -22.11 -9.64
CA MET A 234 -12.42 -21.22 -8.49
C MET A 234 -13.51 -21.46 -7.44
N GLU A 235 -14.76 -21.61 -7.86
CA GLU A 235 -15.87 -21.91 -6.95
C GLU A 235 -15.70 -23.29 -6.30
N ALA A 236 -15.34 -24.30 -7.07
CA ALA A 236 -15.05 -25.64 -6.56
C ALA A 236 -13.89 -25.64 -5.54
N ALA A 237 -12.85 -24.84 -5.76
CA ALA A 237 -11.72 -24.73 -4.83
C ALA A 237 -12.13 -24.25 -3.43
N LEU A 238 -13.19 -23.43 -3.31
CA LEU A 238 -13.67 -22.90 -2.03
C LEU A 238 -14.60 -23.85 -1.25
N HIS A 239 -14.98 -24.98 -1.85
CA HIS A 239 -15.99 -25.90 -1.31
C HIS A 239 -15.45 -27.32 -1.04
N CYS A 240 -14.13 -27.48 -0.92
CA CYS A 240 -13.47 -28.75 -0.63
C CYS A 240 -13.43 -29.12 0.86
#